data_AF-A0A351KEZ4-F1
#
_entry.id   AF-A0A351KEZ4-F1
#
_cell.length_a   1.000
_cell.length_b   1.000
_cell.length_c   1.000
_cell.angle_alpha   90.00
_cell.angle_beta   90.00
_cell.angle_gamma   90.00
#
_symmetry.space_group_name_H-M   'P 1'
#
loop_
_entity.id
_entity.type
_entity.pdbx_description
1 polymer ?
#
loop_
_entity_poly.entity_id
_entity_poly.type
_entity_poly.pdbx_seq_one_letter_code
_entity_poly.pdbx_strand_id
1 'polypeptide(L)'
;VALKNCGVIDPENIDEYLAFDGYKALEKVLTTMKPEEVISQIKKSGLRGRGGGGFPTGLKWELTAKPVADQKYVVCNADEGDPGAFMDRSILEGDPNCVLEAMEIAGYAIGATKGFIYIRAEYPIAVKRLSIAINQAKEYGLLG
;
A
#
# COMPACT_ATOMS: atom_id res chain seq x y z
N VAL A 1 3.79 13.05 -2.61
CA VAL A 1 2.45 13.52 -2.19
C VAL A 1 1.47 12.38 -2.44
N ALA A 2 0.54 12.08 -1.51
CA ALA A 2 -0.30 10.88 -1.60
C ALA A 2 -1.33 10.93 -2.75
N LEU A 3 -1.89 12.10 -3.05
CA LEU A 3 -2.90 12.28 -4.11
C LEU A 3 -2.29 12.67 -5.47
N LYS A 4 -1.01 12.38 -5.73
CA LYS A 4 -0.30 12.91 -6.91
C LYS A 4 -0.92 12.48 -8.25
N ASN A 5 -1.55 11.30 -8.29
CA ASN A 5 -2.11 10.69 -9.49
C ASN A 5 -3.64 10.83 -9.58
N CYS A 6 -4.31 11.18 -8.48
CA CYS A 6 -5.77 11.24 -8.42
C CYS A 6 -6.30 12.31 -9.39
N GLY A 7 -7.11 11.88 -10.36
CA GLY A 7 -7.65 12.75 -11.41
C GLY A 7 -6.66 13.06 -12.55
N VAL A 8 -5.47 12.45 -12.54
CA VAL A 8 -4.45 12.58 -13.60
C VAL A 8 -4.37 11.32 -14.45
N ILE A 9 -4.49 10.15 -13.82
CA ILE A 9 -4.48 8.84 -14.50
C ILE A 9 -5.88 8.20 -14.48
N ASP A 10 -6.13 7.26 -15.39
CA ASP A 10 -7.23 6.31 -15.29
C ASP A 10 -6.93 5.26 -14.20
N PRO A 11 -7.67 5.24 -13.07
CA PRO A 11 -7.42 4.30 -11.98
C PRO A 11 -7.77 2.84 -12.34
N GLU A 12 -8.44 2.58 -13.46
CA GLU A 12 -8.75 1.23 -13.96
C GLU A 12 -7.71 0.74 -14.99
N ASN A 13 -6.66 1.53 -15.28
CA ASN A 13 -5.61 1.19 -16.24
C ASN A 13 -4.21 1.16 -15.59
N ILE A 14 -3.66 -0.05 -15.39
CA ILE A 14 -2.32 -0.23 -14.81
C ILE A 14 -1.20 0.39 -15.66
N ASP A 15 -1.35 0.45 -16.99
CA ASP A 15 -0.31 1.02 -17.87
C ASP A 15 -0.10 2.50 -17.62
N GLU A 16 -1.16 3.23 -17.24
CA GLU A 16 -1.03 4.64 -16.85
C GLU A 16 -0.31 4.78 -15.51
N TYR A 17 -0.59 3.89 -14.54
CA TYR A 17 0.17 3.88 -13.29
C TYR A 17 1.67 3.64 -13.55
N LEU A 18 2.01 2.67 -14.41
CA LEU A 18 3.39 2.37 -14.82
C LEU A 18 4.05 3.54 -15.55
N ALA A 19 3.33 4.20 -16.46
CA ALA A 19 3.81 5.38 -17.19
C ALA A 19 4.14 6.55 -16.24
N PHE A 20 3.47 6.64 -15.09
CA PHE A 20 3.68 7.65 -14.04
C PHE A 20 4.58 7.17 -12.89
N ASP A 21 5.60 6.36 -13.22
CA ASP A 21 6.60 5.83 -12.31
C ASP A 21 6.06 4.83 -11.26
N GLY A 22 4.88 4.27 -11.49
CA GLY A 22 4.32 3.20 -10.65
C GLY A 22 5.22 1.97 -10.60
N TYR A 23 5.25 1.30 -9.44
CA TYR A 23 6.08 0.11 -9.17
C TYR A 23 7.60 0.31 -9.19
N LYS A 24 8.12 1.51 -9.52
CA LYS A 24 9.56 1.78 -9.46
C LYS A 24 10.12 1.72 -8.03
N ALA A 25 9.32 2.07 -7.02
CA ALA A 25 9.78 1.97 -5.64
C ALA A 25 9.84 0.50 -5.21
N LEU A 26 8.85 -0.29 -5.60
CA LEU A 26 8.87 -1.74 -5.38
C LEU A 26 10.07 -2.41 -6.07
N GLU A 27 10.32 -2.11 -7.34
CA GLU A 27 11.47 -2.64 -8.09
C GLU A 27 12.78 -2.39 -7.32
N LYS A 28 13.00 -1.14 -6.90
CA LYS A 28 14.20 -0.78 -6.12
C LYS A 28 14.27 -1.56 -4.82
N VAL A 29 13.16 -1.65 -4.08
CA VAL A 29 13.10 -2.35 -2.80
C VAL A 29 13.45 -3.83 -2.95
N LEU A 30 12.90 -4.51 -3.96
CA LEU A 30 13.12 -5.93 -4.17
C LEU A 30 14.50 -6.26 -4.73
N THR A 31 15.08 -5.38 -5.55
CA THR A 31 16.34 -5.66 -6.26
C THR A 31 17.59 -5.15 -5.57
N THR A 32 17.46 -4.09 -4.75
CA THR A 32 18.63 -3.37 -4.21
C THR A 32 18.68 -3.28 -2.69
N MET A 33 17.59 -3.62 -1.99
CA MET A 33 17.48 -3.39 -0.55
C MET A 33 17.16 -4.66 0.21
N LYS A 34 17.76 -4.81 1.39
CA LYS A 34 17.33 -5.80 2.38
C LYS A 34 16.11 -5.29 3.15
N PRO A 35 15.25 -6.17 3.70
CA PRO A 35 14.08 -5.77 4.49
C PRO A 35 14.41 -4.76 5.61
N GLU A 36 15.54 -4.94 6.30
CA GLU A 36 15.97 -4.04 7.38
C GLU A 36 16.32 -2.63 6.89
N GLU A 37 16.83 -2.52 5.66
CA GLU A 37 17.16 -1.24 5.03
C GLU A 37 15.89 -0.48 4.64
N VAL A 38 14.83 -1.19 4.22
CA VAL A 38 13.50 -0.61 3.97
C VAL A 38 12.92 -0.05 5.26
N ILE A 39 12.95 -0.84 6.34
CA ILE A 39 12.50 -0.39 7.67
C ILE A 39 13.30 0.83 8.13
N SER A 40 14.63 0.81 7.95
CA SER A 40 15.50 1.94 8.28
C SER A 40 15.16 3.21 7.50
N GLN A 41 14.87 3.09 6.20
CA GLN A 41 14.40 4.20 5.37
C GLN A 41 13.08 4.79 5.89
N ILE A 42 12.09 3.95 6.21
CA ILE A 42 10.81 4.41 6.77
C ILE A 42 11.01 5.08 8.14
N LYS A 43 11.88 4.53 9.01
CA LYS A 43 12.23 5.18 10.29
C LYS A 43 12.84 6.57 10.07
N LYS A 44 13.81 6.69 9.15
CA LYS A 44 14.48 7.96 8.81
C LYS A 44 13.52 9.00 8.22
N SER A 45 12.50 8.56 7.49
CA SER A 45 11.49 9.47 6.90
C SER A 45 10.65 10.22 7.95
N GLY A 46 10.60 9.73 9.19
CA GLY A 46 9.72 10.27 10.22
C GLY A 46 8.24 10.01 9.97
N LEU A 47 7.88 9.07 9.08
CA LEU A 47 6.49 8.75 8.77
C LEU A 47 5.74 8.29 10.03
N ARG A 48 4.58 8.90 10.25
CA ARG A 48 3.65 8.59 11.35
C ARG A 48 2.34 8.05 10.78
N GLY A 49 1.67 7.20 11.54
CA GLY A 49 0.37 6.64 11.17
C GLY A 49 -0.66 7.74 10.91
N ARG A 50 -1.38 7.62 9.79
CA ARG A 50 -2.35 8.63 9.33
C ARG A 50 -3.79 8.38 9.75
N GLY A 51 -4.10 7.22 10.33
CA GLY A 51 -5.39 6.91 10.95
C GLY A 51 -5.58 7.51 12.35
N GLY A 52 -5.13 8.75 12.60
CA GLY A 52 -5.32 9.48 13.86
C GLY A 52 -4.30 9.22 14.97
N GLY A 53 -3.92 7.96 15.24
CA GLY A 53 -3.05 7.62 16.38
C GLY A 53 -1.59 8.09 16.29
N GLY A 54 -1.12 8.45 15.10
CA GLY A 54 0.20 9.09 14.93
C GLY A 54 1.41 8.26 15.37
N PHE A 55 1.28 6.94 15.53
CA PHE A 55 2.39 6.08 15.94
C PHE A 55 3.49 6.04 14.84
N PRO A 56 4.79 6.04 15.18
CA PRO A 56 5.86 5.99 14.17
C PRO A 56 5.81 4.71 13.33
N THR A 57 5.58 4.84 12.01
CA THR A 57 5.36 3.70 11.10
C THR A 57 6.58 2.79 11.04
N GLY A 58 7.79 3.36 10.98
CA GLY A 58 9.02 2.58 10.92
C GLY A 58 9.28 1.75 12.19
N LEU A 59 8.91 2.26 13.36
CA LEU A 59 8.99 1.50 14.61
C LEU A 59 7.96 0.37 14.62
N LYS A 60 6.73 0.62 14.12
CA LYS A 60 5.70 -0.42 13.99
C LYS A 60 6.19 -1.57 13.10
N TRP A 61 6.80 -1.26 11.95
CA TRP A 61 7.34 -2.27 11.04
C TRP A 61 8.49 -3.05 11.67
N GLU A 62 9.43 -2.38 12.35
CA GLU A 62 10.52 -3.03 13.08
C GLU A 62 10.02 -4.01 14.14
N LEU A 63 9.01 -3.61 14.92
CA LEU A 63 8.41 -4.48 15.94
C LEU A 63 7.67 -5.67 15.32
N THR A 64 7.11 -5.51 14.12
CA THR A 64 6.39 -6.57 13.40
C THR A 64 7.35 -7.54 12.69
N ALA A 65 8.51 -7.05 12.25
CA ALA A 65 9.53 -7.87 11.59
C ALA A 65 10.25 -8.81 12.56
N LYS A 66 10.44 -8.41 13.83
CA LYS A 66 11.23 -9.15 14.83
C LYS A 66 10.74 -10.57 15.15
N PRO A 67 9.44 -10.83 15.39
CA PRO A 67 8.98 -12.18 15.71
C PRO A 67 9.21 -13.14 14.54
N VAL A 68 9.67 -14.35 14.85
CA VAL A 68 9.71 -15.46 13.90
C VAL A 68 8.32 -16.08 13.84
N ALA A 69 7.74 -16.15 12.65
CA ALA A 69 6.42 -16.73 12.40
C ALA A 69 6.40 -17.32 11.01
N ASP A 70 5.72 -18.46 10.84
CA ASP A 70 5.56 -19.13 9.55
C ASP A 70 4.74 -18.27 8.56
N GLN A 71 3.88 -17.40 9.09
CA GLN A 71 3.03 -16.51 8.31
C GLN A 71 2.90 -15.16 9.01
N LYS A 72 3.08 -14.09 8.24
CA LYS A 72 2.79 -12.71 8.66
C LYS A 72 1.85 -12.05 7.65
N TYR A 73 1.21 -10.97 8.08
CA TYR A 73 0.17 -10.29 7.30
C TYR A 73 0.41 -8.79 7.24
N VAL A 74 0.03 -8.20 6.10
CA VAL A 74 -0.18 -6.75 5.97
C VAL A 74 -1.68 -6.48 5.92
N VAL A 75 -2.16 -5.57 6.76
CA VAL A 75 -3.58 -5.19 6.77
C VAL A 75 -3.68 -3.69 6.46
N CYS A 76 -4.35 -3.37 5.36
CA CYS A 76 -4.79 -2.03 5.04
C CYS A 76 -6.17 -1.80 5.66
N ASN A 77 -6.25 -0.84 6.59
CA ASN A 77 -7.53 -0.40 7.16
C ASN A 77 -8.05 0.76 6.29
N ALA A 78 -9.12 0.50 5.55
CA ALA A 78 -9.81 1.42 4.65
C ALA A 78 -11.30 1.58 5.04
N ASP A 79 -11.60 1.48 6.35
CA ASP A 79 -12.96 1.63 6.88
C ASP A 79 -13.43 3.10 6.92
N GLU A 80 -12.51 4.07 7.03
CA GLU A 80 -12.75 5.53 7.01
C GLU A 80 -14.14 5.96 7.57
N GLY A 81 -14.44 5.56 8.82
CA GLY A 81 -15.75 5.74 9.46
C GLY A 81 -16.05 7.15 9.96
N ASP A 82 -15.02 7.99 10.11
CA ASP A 82 -15.12 9.30 10.76
C ASP A 82 -15.86 10.33 9.89
N PRO A 83 -16.84 11.08 10.43
CA PRO A 83 -17.53 12.12 9.69
C PRO A 83 -16.56 13.16 9.11
N GLY A 84 -16.61 13.36 7.79
CA GLY A 84 -15.78 14.34 7.09
C GLY A 84 -14.41 13.84 6.64
N ALA A 85 -14.04 12.58 6.92
CA ALA A 85 -12.88 11.93 6.32
C ALA A 85 -13.25 11.30 4.97
N PHE A 86 -12.48 11.62 3.93
CA PHE A 86 -12.64 11.07 2.56
C PHE A 86 -11.30 10.93 1.82
N MET A 87 -10.18 11.03 2.54
CA MET A 87 -8.83 10.99 1.99
C MET A 87 -8.49 9.57 1.53
N ASP A 88 -8.83 8.57 2.33
CA ASP A 88 -8.56 7.17 2.00
C ASP A 88 -9.41 6.76 0.80
N ARG A 89 -10.70 7.12 0.80
CA ARG A 89 -11.59 6.94 -0.35
C ARG A 89 -10.98 7.49 -1.64
N SER A 90 -10.45 8.72 -1.59
CA SER A 90 -9.89 9.40 -2.76
C SER A 90 -8.72 8.64 -3.37
N ILE A 91 -7.86 8.03 -2.54
CA ILE A 91 -6.74 7.21 -3.00
C ILE A 91 -7.23 5.88 -3.54
N LEU A 92 -8.11 5.18 -2.82
CA LEU A 92 -8.61 3.86 -3.23
C LEU A 92 -9.38 3.93 -4.55
N GLU A 93 -10.11 5.01 -4.78
CA GLU A 93 -10.84 5.23 -6.03
C GLU A 93 -9.94 5.83 -7.12
N GLY A 94 -8.97 6.70 -6.79
CA GLY A 94 -8.21 7.48 -7.77
C GLY A 94 -6.83 6.94 -8.14
N ASP A 95 -6.24 6.08 -7.30
CA ASP A 95 -4.92 5.48 -7.50
C ASP A 95 -4.78 4.14 -6.72
N PRO A 96 -5.55 3.10 -7.08
CA PRO A 96 -5.56 1.84 -6.34
C PRO A 96 -4.22 1.10 -6.37
N ASN A 97 -3.47 1.18 -7.48
CA ASN A 97 -2.17 0.50 -7.61
C ASN A 97 -1.13 1.04 -6.63
N CYS A 98 -1.17 2.33 -6.26
CA CYS A 98 -0.26 2.86 -5.23
C CYS A 98 -0.45 2.21 -3.85
N VAL A 99 -1.69 1.79 -3.53
CA VAL A 99 -2.00 1.09 -2.29
C VAL A 99 -1.40 -0.31 -2.33
N LEU A 100 -1.55 -1.02 -3.45
CA LEU A 100 -0.97 -2.34 -3.66
C LEU A 100 0.56 -2.30 -3.57
N GLU A 101 1.20 -1.39 -4.30
CA GLU A 101 2.66 -1.22 -4.28
C GLU A 101 3.16 -0.94 -2.85
N ALA A 102 2.48 -0.07 -2.10
CA ALA A 102 2.86 0.23 -0.72
C ALA A 102 2.67 -0.99 0.20
N MET A 103 1.63 -1.79 0.00
CA MET A 103 1.40 -3.02 0.75
C MET A 103 2.44 -4.10 0.45
N GLU A 104 2.88 -4.22 -0.81
CA GLU A 104 3.95 -5.14 -1.23
C GLU A 104 5.29 -4.75 -0.62
N ILE A 105 5.65 -3.46 -0.64
CA ILE A 105 6.84 -2.93 0.04
C ILE A 105 6.78 -3.22 1.54
N ALA A 106 5.63 -3.01 2.17
CA ALA A 106 5.43 -3.32 3.58
C ALA A 106 5.57 -4.82 3.84
N GLY A 107 4.99 -5.66 2.97
CA GLY A 107 5.04 -7.11 3.05
C GLY A 107 6.47 -7.63 2.98
N TYR A 108 7.23 -7.18 1.99
CA TYR A 108 8.65 -7.46 1.86
C TYR A 108 9.43 -7.05 3.11
N ALA A 109 9.22 -5.83 3.61
CA ALA A 109 9.95 -5.30 4.76
C ALA A 109 9.71 -6.09 6.05
N ILE A 110 8.49 -6.57 6.30
CA ILE A 110 8.16 -7.30 7.54
C ILE A 110 8.23 -8.83 7.41
N GLY A 111 8.41 -9.35 6.19
CA GLY A 111 8.36 -10.78 5.88
C GLY A 111 6.93 -11.33 5.84
N ALA A 112 5.96 -10.55 5.39
CA ALA A 112 4.57 -10.99 5.19
C ALA A 112 4.33 -11.39 3.74
N THR A 113 3.69 -12.55 3.56
CA THR A 113 3.34 -13.12 2.25
C THR A 113 1.84 -13.00 1.93
N LYS A 114 1.04 -12.42 2.84
CA LYS A 114 -0.40 -12.23 2.64
C LYS A 114 -0.83 -10.82 3.05
N GLY A 115 -1.67 -10.22 2.22
CA GLY A 115 -2.25 -8.89 2.44
C GLY A 115 -3.78 -8.96 2.51
N PHE A 116 -4.37 -8.10 3.33
CA PHE A 116 -5.82 -7.87 3.38
C PHE A 116 -6.11 -6.37 3.31
N ILE A 117 -7.14 -6.00 2.54
CA ILE A 117 -7.69 -4.64 2.52
C ILE A 117 -9.10 -4.74 3.08
N TYR A 118 -9.33 -4.14 4.23
CA TYR A 118 -10.65 -4.05 4.84
C TYR A 118 -11.28 -2.72 4.48
N ILE A 119 -12.32 -2.76 3.64
CA ILE A 119 -13.03 -1.57 3.12
C ILE A 119 -14.45 -1.58 3.66
N ARG A 120 -14.93 -0.42 4.08
CA ARG A 120 -16.34 -0.25 4.49
C ARG A 120 -17.31 -0.54 3.34
N ALA A 121 -18.52 -0.99 3.67
CA ALA A 121 -19.52 -1.38 2.68
C ALA A 121 -19.99 -0.21 1.79
N GLU A 122 -19.86 1.02 2.27
CA GLU A 122 -20.34 2.24 1.61
C GLU A 122 -19.43 2.71 0.47
N TYR A 123 -18.28 2.06 0.23
CA TYR A 123 -17.34 2.39 -0.85
C TYR A 123 -17.32 1.33 -1.97
N PRO A 124 -18.43 1.10 -2.71
CA PRO A 124 -18.49 0.07 -3.73
C PRO A 124 -17.55 0.34 -4.92
N ILE A 125 -17.26 1.61 -5.23
CA ILE A 125 -16.34 1.99 -6.30
C ILE A 125 -14.91 1.62 -5.93
N ALA A 126 -14.48 1.90 -4.69
CA ALA A 126 -13.17 1.51 -4.20
C ALA A 126 -12.96 -0.02 -4.28
N VAL A 127 -13.96 -0.80 -3.85
CA VAL A 127 -13.92 -2.27 -3.95
C VAL A 127 -13.78 -2.73 -5.40
N LYS A 128 -14.55 -2.16 -6.32
CA LYS A 128 -14.47 -2.48 -7.76
C LYS A 128 -13.08 -2.17 -8.31
N ARG A 129 -12.56 -0.96 -8.10
CA ARG A 129 -11.29 -0.49 -8.67
C ARG A 129 -10.10 -1.23 -8.09
N LEU A 130 -10.08 -1.51 -6.79
CA LEU A 130 -9.05 -2.36 -6.21
C LEU A 130 -9.09 -3.78 -6.75
N SER A 131 -10.29 -4.33 -6.99
CA SER A 131 -10.40 -5.67 -7.59
C SER A 131 -9.80 -5.71 -9.01
N ILE A 132 -10.03 -4.65 -9.81
CA ILE A 132 -9.42 -4.50 -11.14
C ILE A 132 -7.89 -4.41 -11.00
N ALA A 133 -7.40 -3.51 -10.14
CA ALA A 133 -5.97 -3.32 -9.92
C ALA A 133 -5.27 -4.60 -9.45
N ILE A 134 -5.87 -5.36 -8.51
CA ILE A 134 -5.34 -6.64 -8.04
C ILE A 134 -5.24 -7.66 -9.18
N ASN A 135 -6.24 -7.73 -10.06
CA ASN A 135 -6.22 -8.65 -11.18
C ASN A 135 -5.17 -8.26 -12.21
N GLN A 136 -5.08 -6.98 -12.55
CA GLN A 136 -4.04 -6.46 -13.46
C GLN A 136 -2.63 -6.68 -12.91
N ALA A 137 -2.40 -6.40 -11.62
CA ALA A 137 -1.11 -6.65 -10.97
C ALA A 137 -0.73 -8.14 -11.01
N LYS A 138 -1.69 -9.05 -10.87
CA LYS A 138 -1.47 -10.50 -11.03
C LYS A 138 -1.15 -10.88 -12.48
N GLU A 139 -1.87 -10.33 -13.44
CA GLU A 139 -1.63 -10.58 -14.88
C GLU A 139 -0.25 -10.11 -15.31
N TYR A 140 0.25 -9.02 -14.74
CA TYR A 140 1.59 -8.48 -14.98
C TYR A 140 2.69 -9.19 -14.16
N GLY A 141 2.33 -10.12 -13.27
CA GLY A 141 3.27 -10.82 -12.39
C GLY A 141 3.87 -9.95 -11.29
N LEU A 142 3.25 -8.80 -10.98
CA LEU A 142 3.64 -7.90 -9.89
C LEU A 142 3.14 -8.40 -8.53
N LEU A 143 2.02 -9.13 -8.52
CA LEU A 143 1.41 -9.73 -7.34
C LEU A 143 1.17 -11.23 -7.59
N GLY A 144 1.65 -12.11 -6.70
CA GLY A 144 1.50 -13.56 -6.87
C GLY A 144 2.18 -14.40 -5.80
#